data_AF-A0A210PZX8-F1
#
_entry.id   AF-A0A210PZX8-F1
#
_cell.length_a   1.000
_cell.length_b   1.000
_cell.length_c   1.000
_cell.angle_alpha   90.00
_cell.angle_beta   90.00
_cell.angle_gamma   90.00
#
_symmetry.space_group_name_H-M   'P 1'
#
loop_
_entity.id
_entity.type
_entity.pdbx_description
1 polymer ?
#
loop_
_entity_poly.entity_id
_entity_poly.type
_entity_poly.pdbx_seq_one_letter_code
_entity_poly.pdbx_strand_id
1 'polypeptide(L)'
;MAGKVNVTDNSMVGKVNVTDNSMVGKVNVTDNSMVGKVNVTDNSMVGKVNVTDNSMVGKVNVTDNSMVGKVNVTDNSMVGKVTVTDNSMVGKVNVTDNSMVGKVTVTDHSMVGKVTVTDHSMVGKVNVTDNSMVGKVTVTDHSVVGKVNVTDNSMVGKVTVTDHSVVGKVNVTDNYMVGKVTVTDHSVVGKVNGTDHSMVGKVNGTDHSMVGKVNVTDNYSR
;
A
#
# COMPACT_ATOMS: atom_id res chain seq x y z
N MET A 1 -26.00 -5.52 -6.43
CA MET A 1 -26.88 -4.88 -5.42
C MET A 1 -26.40 -3.45 -5.17
N ALA A 2 -27.30 -2.46 -5.18
CA ALA A 2 -26.96 -1.14 -4.65
C ALA A 2 -27.04 -1.23 -3.13
N GLY A 3 -25.94 -0.95 -2.43
CA GLY A 3 -25.85 -1.29 -1.01
C GLY A 3 -24.90 -0.40 -0.23
N LYS A 4 -25.28 -0.07 0.99
CA LYS A 4 -24.40 0.58 1.97
C LYS A 4 -24.32 -0.31 3.20
N VAL A 5 -23.13 -0.84 3.47
CA VAL A 5 -22.85 -1.50 4.75
C VAL A 5 -22.18 -0.48 5.66
N ASN A 6 -22.78 -0.23 6.82
CA ASN A 6 -22.26 0.69 7.82
C ASN A 6 -22.18 -0.03 9.16
N VAL A 7 -20.99 -0.18 9.70
CA VAL A 7 -20.73 -0.63 11.07
C VAL A 7 -20.10 0.52 11.83
N THR A 8 -20.70 0.89 12.95
CA THR A 8 -20.16 1.90 13.85
C THR A 8 -20.30 1.40 15.28
N ASP A 9 -19.18 1.28 15.98
CA ASP A 9 -19.13 0.81 17.36
C ASP A 9 -18.04 1.59 18.11
N ASN A 10 -18.11 1.58 19.44
CA ASN A 10 -17.08 2.13 20.31
C ASN A 10 -16.03 1.09 20.69
N SER A 11 -16.40 -0.20 20.68
CA SER A 11 -15.48 -1.29 21.02
C SER A 11 -15.98 -2.62 20.48
N MET A 12 -15.52 -3.00 19.29
CA MET A 12 -15.88 -4.28 18.69
C MET A 12 -14.84 -5.38 18.95
N VAL A 13 -15.30 -6.53 19.45
CA VAL A 13 -14.54 -7.80 19.41
C VAL A 13 -15.24 -8.74 18.44
N GLY A 14 -14.66 -8.98 17.27
CA GLY A 14 -15.32 -9.83 16.29
C GLY A 14 -14.90 -9.64 14.84
N LYS A 15 -15.85 -9.82 13.92
CA LYS A 15 -15.61 -9.75 12.49
C LYS A 15 -16.72 -8.96 11.80
N VAL A 16 -16.34 -8.10 10.87
CA VAL A 16 -17.23 -7.54 9.85
C VAL A 16 -16.93 -8.26 8.55
N ASN A 17 -17.91 -8.98 8.00
CA ASN A 17 -17.77 -9.66 6.71
C ASN A 17 -18.81 -9.09 5.74
N VAL A 18 -18.34 -8.66 4.58
CA VAL A 18 -19.18 -8.28 3.45
C VAL A 18 -18.80 -9.16 2.28
N THR A 19 -19.78 -9.85 1.71
CA THR A 19 -19.59 -10.70 0.53
C THR A 19 -20.73 -10.44 -0.44
N ASP A 20 -20.40 -10.01 -1.66
CA ASP A 20 -21.35 -9.76 -2.74
C ASP A 20 -20.75 -10.24 -4.07
N ASN A 21 -21.59 -10.47 -5.07
CA ASN A 21 -21.16 -10.79 -6.43
C ASN A 21 -21.04 -9.54 -7.30
N SER A 22 -21.77 -8.47 -6.98
CA SER A 22 -21.64 -7.18 -7.64
C SER A 22 -22.22 -6.09 -6.77
N MET A 23 -21.35 -5.30 -6.11
CA MET A 23 -21.78 -4.18 -5.28
C MET A 23 -21.62 -2.84 -5.97
N VAL A 24 -22.68 -2.02 -5.95
CA VAL A 24 -22.58 -0.58 -6.25
C VAL A 24 -22.85 0.18 -4.96
N GLY A 25 -21.81 0.74 -4.34
CA GLY A 25 -22.00 1.49 -3.09
C GLY A 25 -20.79 1.57 -2.17
N LYS A 26 -21.03 1.45 -0.85
CA LYS A 26 -19.99 1.67 0.15
C LYS A 26 -20.03 0.66 1.29
N VAL A 27 -18.86 0.22 1.73
CA VAL A 27 -18.66 -0.44 3.02
C VAL A 27 -17.93 0.55 3.92
N ASN A 28 -18.51 0.92 5.06
CA ASN A 28 -17.86 1.74 6.08
C ASN A 28 -17.84 0.99 7.41
N VAL A 29 -16.65 0.82 7.98
CA VAL A 29 -16.45 0.34 9.34
C VAL A 29 -15.76 1.46 10.11
N THR A 30 -16.38 1.91 11.20
CA THR A 30 -15.82 2.92 12.09
C THR A 30 -15.85 2.39 13.51
N ASP A 31 -14.69 2.28 14.14
CA ASP A 31 -14.59 1.83 15.52
C ASP A 31 -13.62 2.73 16.30
N ASN A 32 -13.68 2.68 17.63
CA ASN A 32 -12.69 3.36 18.48
C ASN A 32 -11.65 2.38 19.05
N SER A 33 -12.00 1.09 19.15
CA SER A 33 -11.11 0.01 19.57
C SER A 33 -11.59 -1.34 19.05
N MET A 34 -11.07 -1.78 17.91
CA MET A 34 -11.39 -3.09 17.35
C MET A 34 -10.35 -4.17 17.67
N VAL A 35 -10.79 -5.31 18.22
CA VAL A 35 -10.02 -6.56 18.21
C VAL A 35 -10.70 -7.55 17.27
N GLY A 36 -10.19 -7.66 16.05
CA GLY A 36 -10.98 -8.37 15.05
C GLY A 36 -10.49 -8.38 13.60
N LYS A 37 -11.43 -8.65 12.69
CA LYS A 37 -11.18 -8.59 11.24
C LYS A 37 -12.29 -7.84 10.51
N VAL A 38 -11.91 -7.04 9.53
CA VAL A 38 -12.80 -6.57 8.47
C VAL A 38 -12.44 -7.32 7.20
N ASN A 39 -13.40 -8.05 6.62
CA ASN A 39 -13.23 -8.73 5.34
C ASN A 39 -14.30 -8.22 4.37
N VAL A 40 -13.87 -7.69 3.24
CA VAL A 40 -14.74 -7.35 2.10
C VAL A 40 -14.31 -8.22 0.93
N THR A 41 -15.24 -8.98 0.37
CA THR A 41 -15.02 -9.83 -0.79
C THR A 41 -16.09 -9.55 -1.82
N ASP A 42 -15.69 -9.11 -3.01
CA ASP A 42 -16.61 -8.86 -4.12
C ASP A 42 -16.05 -9.47 -5.40
N ASN A 43 -16.91 -9.66 -6.39
CA ASN A 43 -16.47 -10.05 -7.74
C ASN A 43 -16.50 -8.86 -8.72
N SER A 44 -17.31 -7.83 -8.44
CA SER A 44 -17.32 -6.57 -9.17
C SER A 44 -17.87 -5.43 -8.31
N MET A 45 -16.99 -4.63 -7.71
CA MET A 45 -17.39 -3.47 -6.93
C MET A 45 -17.22 -2.15 -7.68
N VAL A 46 -18.28 -1.35 -7.75
CA VAL A 46 -18.22 0.09 -8.08
C VAL A 46 -18.49 0.88 -6.80
N GLY A 47 -17.44 1.36 -6.13
CA GLY A 47 -17.66 1.85 -4.78
C GLY A 47 -16.47 2.22 -3.93
N LYS A 48 -16.68 2.22 -2.62
CA LYS A 48 -15.63 2.48 -1.63
C LYS A 48 -15.69 1.49 -0.47
N VAL A 49 -14.52 1.05 -0.02
CA VAL A 49 -14.34 0.42 1.29
C VAL A 49 -13.59 1.42 2.16
N ASN A 50 -14.17 1.80 3.29
CA ASN A 50 -13.54 2.65 4.29
C ASN A 50 -13.51 1.91 5.63
N VAL A 51 -12.32 1.77 6.21
CA VAL A 51 -12.13 1.31 7.58
C VAL A 51 -11.44 2.43 8.34
N THR A 52 -12.05 2.88 9.43
CA THR A 52 -11.51 3.92 10.29
C THR A 52 -11.53 3.41 11.73
N ASP A 53 -10.37 3.37 12.36
CA ASP A 53 -10.22 2.95 13.75
C ASP A 53 -9.31 3.93 14.50
N ASN A 54 -9.38 3.94 15.82
CA ASN A 54 -8.42 4.65 16.65
C ASN A 54 -7.38 3.69 17.26
N SER A 55 -7.71 2.42 17.42
CA SER A 55 -6.81 1.36 17.88
C SER A 55 -7.29 -0.01 17.40
N MET A 56 -6.74 -0.52 16.30
CA MET A 56 -7.05 -1.86 15.81
C MET A 56 -5.97 -2.89 16.16
N VAL A 57 -6.38 -3.99 16.80
CA VAL A 57 -5.59 -5.24 16.85
C VAL A 57 -6.25 -6.26 15.94
N GLY A 58 -5.75 -6.42 14.71
CA GLY A 58 -6.53 -7.14 13.73
C GLY A 58 -6.05 -7.16 12.29
N LYS A 59 -7.01 -7.43 11.39
CA LYS A 59 -6.77 -7.42 9.94
C LYS A 59 -7.88 -6.70 9.19
N VAL A 60 -7.49 -5.96 8.16
CA VAL A 60 -8.39 -5.50 7.10
C VAL A 60 -8.00 -6.24 5.82
N ASN A 61 -8.94 -6.98 5.26
CA ASN A 61 -8.77 -7.68 3.98
C ASN A 61 -9.83 -7.19 3.01
N VAL A 62 -9.41 -6.69 1.84
CA VAL A 62 -10.29 -6.39 0.71
C VAL A 62 -9.84 -7.27 -0.45
N THR A 63 -10.76 -8.04 -0.99
CA THR A 63 -10.52 -8.91 -2.14
C THR A 63 -11.58 -8.64 -3.19
N ASP A 64 -11.16 -8.25 -4.38
CA ASP A 64 -12.06 -8.03 -5.51
C ASP A 64 -11.49 -8.73 -6.76
N ASN A 65 -12.35 -9.00 -7.73
CA ASN A 65 -11.91 -9.42 -9.06
C ASN A 65 -11.92 -8.24 -10.05
N SER A 66 -12.77 -7.23 -9.82
CA SER A 66 -12.77 -5.98 -10.57
C SER A 66 -13.37 -4.84 -9.74
N MET A 67 -12.50 -3.97 -9.21
CA MET A 67 -12.93 -2.77 -8.49
C MET A 67 -12.79 -1.50 -9.33
N VAL A 68 -13.86 -0.71 -9.42
CA VAL A 68 -13.81 0.70 -9.80
C VAL A 68 -14.11 1.55 -8.56
N GLY A 69 -13.06 2.05 -7.89
CA GLY A 69 -13.31 2.56 -6.55
C GLY A 69 -12.12 2.98 -5.71
N LYS A 70 -12.32 2.96 -4.39
CA LYS A 70 -11.28 3.25 -3.41
C LYS A 70 -11.34 2.28 -2.24
N VAL A 71 -10.17 1.89 -1.76
CA VAL A 71 -9.99 1.28 -0.44
C VAL A 71 -9.24 2.30 0.41
N ASN A 72 -9.84 2.73 1.52
CA ASN A 72 -9.21 3.59 2.50
C ASN A 72 -9.18 2.88 3.86
N VAL A 73 -8.00 2.75 4.44
CA VAL A 73 -7.82 2.30 5.82
C VAL A 73 -7.11 3.43 6.57
N THR A 74 -7.73 3.88 7.65
CA THR A 74 -7.19 4.93 8.51
C THR A 74 -7.20 4.45 9.94
N ASP A 75 -6.05 4.42 10.58
CA ASP A 75 -5.90 4.06 11.98
C ASP A 75 -5.01 5.09 12.69
N ASN A 76 -5.12 5.19 14.01
CA ASN A 76 -4.17 5.94 14.82
C ASN A 76 -3.11 5.01 15.47
N SER A 77 -3.44 3.74 15.68
CA SER A 77 -2.53 2.72 16.17
C SER A 77 -2.97 1.31 15.75
N MET A 78 -2.39 0.78 14.68
CA MET A 78 -2.68 -0.59 14.24
C MET A 78 -1.59 -1.60 14.65
N VAL A 79 -2.00 -2.68 15.32
CA VAL A 79 -1.21 -3.92 15.44
C VAL A 79 -1.84 -4.98 14.55
N GLY A 80 -1.35 -5.14 13.34
CA GLY A 80 -2.12 -5.92 12.38
C GLY A 80 -1.64 -5.98 10.94
N LYS A 81 -2.59 -6.27 10.05
CA LYS A 81 -2.35 -6.30 8.61
C LYS A 81 -3.45 -5.61 7.82
N VAL A 82 -3.05 -4.88 6.79
CA VAL A 82 -3.94 -4.44 5.72
C VAL A 82 -3.56 -5.21 4.45
N THR A 83 -4.52 -5.90 3.85
CA THR A 83 -4.34 -6.64 2.61
C THR A 83 -5.39 -6.20 1.60
N VAL A 84 -4.96 -5.74 0.44
CA VAL A 84 -5.82 -5.48 -0.71
C VAL A 84 -5.35 -6.36 -1.85
N THR A 85 -6.26 -7.19 -2.37
CA THR A 85 -6.01 -8.05 -3.52
C THR A 85 -7.07 -7.76 -4.57
N ASP A 86 -6.65 -7.40 -5.76
CA ASP A 86 -7.53 -7.23 -6.92
C ASP A 86 -6.94 -7.97 -8.13
N ASN A 87 -7.78 -8.31 -9.10
CA ASN A 87 -7.31 -8.75 -10.41
C ASN A 87 -7.35 -7.58 -11.43
N SER A 88 -8.19 -6.59 -11.22
CA SER A 88 -8.23 -5.38 -12.04
C SER A 88 -8.82 -4.19 -11.27
N MET A 89 -7.98 -3.31 -10.76
CA MET A 89 -8.42 -2.10 -10.08
C MET A 89 -8.31 -0.84 -10.96
N VAL A 90 -9.41 -0.09 -11.07
CA VAL A 90 -9.39 1.32 -11.50
C VAL A 90 -9.70 2.20 -10.30
N GLY A 91 -8.69 2.73 -9.63
CA GLY A 91 -8.94 3.29 -8.32
C GLY A 91 -7.76 3.73 -7.48
N LYS A 92 -7.98 3.72 -6.16
CA LYS A 92 -6.97 4.06 -5.18
C LYS A 92 -7.00 3.12 -4.00
N VAL A 93 -5.82 2.77 -3.50
CA VAL A 93 -5.62 2.17 -2.19
C VAL A 93 -4.87 3.17 -1.33
N ASN A 94 -5.48 3.58 -0.22
CA ASN A 94 -4.91 4.50 0.75
C ASN A 94 -4.86 3.81 2.10
N VAL A 95 -3.67 3.71 2.69
CA VAL A 95 -3.48 3.29 4.08
C VAL A 95 -2.79 4.41 4.82
N THR A 96 -3.41 4.89 5.88
CA THR A 96 -2.88 5.96 6.72
C THR A 96 -2.88 5.50 8.16
N ASP A 97 -1.72 5.55 8.80
CA ASP A 97 -1.56 5.22 10.21
C ASP A 97 -0.73 6.31 10.90
N ASN A 98 -0.81 6.41 12.22
CA ASN A 98 0.13 7.20 13.02
C ASN A 98 1.17 6.30 13.71
N SER A 99 0.84 5.03 13.97
CA SER A 99 1.78 4.03 14.46
C SER A 99 1.33 2.63 14.07
N MET A 100 1.91 2.06 13.01
CA MET A 100 1.65 0.66 12.62
C MET A 100 2.76 -0.29 13.09
N VAL A 101 2.37 -1.35 13.81
CA VAL A 101 3.18 -2.57 13.95
C VAL A 101 2.55 -3.67 13.12
N GLY A 102 3.08 -3.92 11.92
CA GLY A 102 2.32 -4.74 10.98
C GLY A 102 2.81 -4.85 9.55
N LYS A 103 1.85 -5.12 8.67
CA LYS A 103 2.11 -5.24 7.24
C LYS A 103 0.98 -4.61 6.43
N VAL A 104 1.37 -3.81 5.44
CA VAL A 104 0.50 -3.43 4.32
C VAL A 104 0.90 -4.27 3.11
N THR A 105 -0.08 -4.91 2.48
CA THR A 105 0.10 -5.65 1.22
C THR A 105 -0.95 -5.19 0.22
N VAL A 106 -0.51 -4.72 -0.94
CA VAL A 106 -1.36 -4.49 -2.11
C VAL A 106 -0.87 -5.39 -3.22
N THR A 107 -1.78 -6.17 -3.78
CA THR A 107 -1.50 -7.06 -4.90
C THR A 107 -2.55 -6.86 -5.96
N ASP A 108 -2.14 -6.49 -7.16
CA ASP A 108 -3.03 -6.39 -8.32
C ASP A 108 -2.41 -7.15 -9.50
N HIS A 109 -3.24 -7.62 -10.42
CA HIS A 109 -2.76 -8.07 -11.73
C HIS A 109 -2.76 -6.92 -12.74
N SER A 110 -3.65 -5.93 -12.60
CA SER A 110 -3.69 -4.77 -13.47
C SER A 110 -4.31 -3.56 -12.76
N MET A 111 -3.47 -2.63 -12.30
CA MET A 111 -3.94 -1.40 -11.67
C MET A 111 -3.84 -0.18 -12.58
N VAL A 112 -4.95 0.56 -12.74
CA VAL A 112 -4.94 1.96 -13.20
C VAL A 112 -5.29 2.86 -12.02
N GLY A 113 -4.28 3.44 -11.38
CA GLY A 113 -4.57 4.06 -10.09
C GLY A 113 -3.40 4.54 -9.25
N LYS A 114 -3.64 4.56 -7.94
CA LYS A 114 -2.64 4.94 -6.95
C LYS A 114 -2.67 4.02 -5.75
N VAL A 115 -1.48 3.63 -5.28
CA VAL A 115 -1.28 3.10 -3.94
C VAL A 115 -0.57 4.16 -3.13
N THR A 116 -1.12 4.48 -1.95
CA THR A 116 -0.53 5.43 -1.01
C THR A 116 -0.52 4.81 0.38
N VAL A 117 0.66 4.70 0.96
CA VAL A 117 0.87 4.31 2.36
C VAL A 117 1.54 5.48 3.06
N THR A 118 0.98 5.92 4.17
CA THR A 118 1.53 7.01 4.97
C THR A 118 1.45 6.63 6.44
N ASP A 119 2.58 6.62 7.11
CA ASP A 119 2.67 6.31 8.53
C ASP A 119 3.62 7.28 9.23
N HIS A 120 3.25 7.77 10.41
CA HIS A 120 4.23 8.50 11.21
C HIS A 120 5.30 7.55 11.78
N SER A 121 4.97 6.31 12.14
CA SER A 121 5.94 5.35 12.67
C SER A 121 5.58 3.91 12.36
N MET A 122 6.29 3.32 11.39
CA MET A 122 6.07 1.94 10.99
C MET A 122 7.14 0.99 11.53
N VAL A 123 6.72 -0.08 12.21
CA VAL A 123 7.54 -1.28 12.44
C VAL A 123 6.94 -2.43 11.66
N GLY A 124 7.47 -2.71 10.47
CA GLY A 124 6.73 -3.59 9.58
C GLY A 124 7.22 -3.73 8.16
N LYS A 125 6.26 -4.03 7.27
CA LYS A 125 6.52 -4.13 5.84
C LYS A 125 5.42 -3.46 5.03
N VAL A 126 5.81 -2.76 3.99
CA VAL A 126 4.93 -2.36 2.89
C VAL A 126 5.34 -3.18 1.67
N ASN A 127 4.39 -3.94 1.13
CA ASN A 127 4.57 -4.67 -0.12
C ASN A 127 3.52 -4.19 -1.12
N VAL A 128 3.96 -3.70 -2.27
CA VAL A 128 3.12 -3.45 -3.43
C VAL A 128 3.61 -4.34 -4.56
N THR A 129 2.73 -5.17 -5.10
CA THR A 129 3.04 -6.08 -6.20
C THR A 129 1.99 -5.92 -7.29
N ASP A 130 2.44 -5.62 -8.50
CA ASP A 130 1.59 -5.54 -9.67
C ASP A 130 2.22 -6.33 -10.83
N ASN A 131 1.40 -6.78 -11.78
CA ASN A 131 1.89 -7.30 -13.05
C ASN A 131 1.88 -6.22 -14.15
N SER A 132 0.99 -5.23 -14.05
CA SER A 132 0.89 -4.10 -14.96
C SER A 132 0.24 -2.90 -14.28
N MET A 133 1.05 -1.91 -13.85
CA MET A 133 0.54 -0.69 -13.25
C MET A 133 0.64 0.54 -14.17
N VAL A 134 -0.47 1.26 -14.35
CA VAL A 134 -0.47 2.64 -14.86
C VAL A 134 -0.85 3.58 -13.73
N GLY A 135 0.13 4.23 -13.11
CA GLY A 135 -0.19 4.91 -11.87
C GLY A 135 0.95 5.43 -11.01
N LYS A 136 0.68 5.49 -9.71
CA LYS A 136 1.68 5.89 -8.72
C LYS A 136 1.66 4.98 -7.50
N VAL A 137 2.85 4.63 -7.03
CA VAL A 137 3.06 4.09 -5.69
C VAL A 137 3.74 5.17 -4.86
N THR A 138 3.17 5.48 -3.71
CA THR A 138 3.76 6.44 -2.76
C THR A 138 3.78 5.82 -1.38
N VAL A 139 4.97 5.74 -0.78
CA VAL A 139 5.17 5.38 0.62
C VAL A 139 5.86 6.57 1.26
N THR A 140 5.31 7.07 2.37
CA THR A 140 5.84 8.26 3.04
C THR A 140 5.74 8.08 4.52
N ASP A 141 6.88 7.90 5.18
CA ASP A 141 6.91 7.69 6.61
C ASP A 141 7.85 8.66 7.33
N HIS A 142 7.55 9.00 8.59
CA HIS A 142 8.55 9.72 9.39
C HIS A 142 9.64 8.76 9.90
N SER A 143 9.28 7.54 10.29
CA SER A 143 10.26 6.52 10.69
C SER A 143 9.81 5.12 10.29
N VAL A 144 10.68 4.38 9.61
CA VAL A 144 10.46 2.97 9.24
C VAL A 144 11.53 2.08 9.84
N VAL A 145 11.10 1.07 10.60
CA VAL A 145 11.93 -0.09 10.96
C VAL A 145 11.36 -1.30 10.23
N GLY A 146 11.92 -1.64 9.08
CA GLY A 146 11.18 -2.55 8.21
C GLY A 146 11.67 -2.73 6.78
N LYS A 147 10.71 -3.08 5.91
CA LYS A 147 10.97 -3.20 4.47
C LYS A 147 9.87 -2.53 3.67
N VAL A 148 10.26 -1.77 2.67
CA VAL A 148 9.38 -1.30 1.60
C VAL A 148 9.77 -2.02 0.34
N ASN A 149 8.85 -2.80 -0.22
CA ASN A 149 9.05 -3.55 -1.45
C ASN A 149 7.99 -3.13 -2.46
N VAL A 150 8.41 -2.61 -3.61
CA VAL A 150 7.57 -2.39 -4.78
C VAL A 150 8.09 -3.29 -5.88
N THR A 151 7.24 -4.17 -6.39
CA THR A 151 7.58 -5.09 -7.47
C THR A 151 6.54 -4.97 -8.56
N ASP A 152 6.98 -4.65 -9.76
CA ASP A 152 6.14 -4.61 -10.95
C ASP A 152 6.78 -5.45 -12.05
N ASN A 153 5.99 -5.95 -12.98
CA ASN A 153 6.49 -6.51 -14.24
C ASN A 153 6.43 -5.46 -15.37
N SER A 154 5.50 -4.51 -15.31
CA SER A 154 5.46 -3.38 -16.22
C SER A 154 4.79 -2.17 -15.57
N MET A 155 5.58 -1.13 -15.26
CA MET A 155 5.05 0.11 -14.72
C MET A 155 5.14 1.28 -15.70
N VAL A 156 4.03 1.98 -15.92
CA VAL A 156 4.02 3.34 -16.49
C VAL A 156 3.58 4.31 -15.41
N GLY A 157 4.53 5.01 -14.80
CA GLY A 157 4.18 5.75 -13.59
C GLY A 157 5.30 6.32 -12.75
N LYS A 158 5.02 6.43 -11.45
CA LYS A 158 5.99 6.89 -10.46
C LYS A 158 5.98 6.02 -9.22
N VAL A 159 7.16 5.64 -8.76
CA VAL A 159 7.37 5.14 -7.40
C VAL A 159 8.04 6.25 -6.60
N THR A 160 7.47 6.56 -5.44
CA THR A 160 8.05 7.52 -4.50
C THR A 160 8.07 6.90 -3.12
N VAL A 161 9.27 6.78 -2.54
CA VAL A 161 9.47 6.44 -1.14
C VAL A 161 10.14 7.64 -0.51
N THR A 162 9.61 8.14 0.60
CA THR A 162 10.13 9.35 1.24
C THR A 162 10.06 9.19 2.73
N ASP A 163 11.23 9.01 3.36
CA ASP A 163 11.28 8.74 4.78
C ASP A 163 12.21 9.70 5.51
N HIS A 164 11.86 10.15 6.71
CA HIS A 164 12.83 10.92 7.51
C HIS A 164 13.93 9.99 8.08
N SER A 165 13.58 8.76 8.46
CA SER A 165 14.55 7.76 8.90
C SER A 165 14.14 6.34 8.52
N VAL A 166 15.06 5.59 7.90
CA VAL A 166 14.86 4.16 7.57
C VAL A 166 15.92 3.30 8.24
N VAL A 167 15.48 2.32 9.03
CA VAL A 167 16.30 1.18 9.48
C VAL A 167 15.75 -0.06 8.81
N GLY A 168 16.32 -0.44 7.67
CA GLY A 168 15.62 -1.42 6.84
C GLY A 168 16.10 -1.60 5.42
N LYS A 169 15.17 -2.02 4.57
CA LYS A 169 15.42 -2.14 3.12
C LYS A 169 14.30 -1.51 2.31
N VAL A 170 14.68 -0.70 1.33
CA VAL A 170 13.78 -0.26 0.27
C VAL A 170 14.19 -0.99 -1.00
N ASN A 171 13.29 -1.78 -1.59
CA ASN A 171 13.54 -2.45 -2.86
C ASN A 171 12.45 -2.04 -3.85
N VAL A 172 12.86 -1.52 -4.99
CA VAL A 172 12.00 -1.29 -6.15
C VAL A 172 12.53 -2.17 -7.28
N THR A 173 11.71 -3.11 -7.72
CA THR A 173 12.06 -4.03 -8.80
C THR A 173 11.02 -3.91 -9.90
N ASP A 174 11.48 -3.68 -11.12
CA ASP A 174 10.63 -3.69 -12.31
C ASP A 174 11.33 -4.48 -13.43
N ASN A 175 10.56 -5.09 -14.32
CA ASN A 175 11.09 -5.62 -15.57
C ASN A 175 11.04 -4.57 -16.69
N TYR A 176 10.05 -3.66 -16.65
CA TYR A 176 9.92 -2.59 -17.62
C TYR A 176 9.26 -1.36 -17.00
N MET A 177 10.05 -0.32 -16.75
CA MET A 177 9.54 0.95 -16.23
C MET A 177 9.61 2.09 -17.24
N VAL A 178 8.47 2.76 -17.49
CA VAL A 178 8.44 4.10 -18.10
C VAL A 178 7.99 5.10 -17.04
N GLY A 179 8.92 5.88 -16.50
CA GLY A 179 8.55 6.67 -15.33
C GLY A 179 9.66 7.25 -14.48
N LYS A 180 9.36 7.40 -13.19
CA LYS A 180 10.31 7.91 -12.21
C LYS A 180 10.28 7.08 -10.94
N VAL A 181 11.45 6.66 -10.49
CA VAL A 181 11.65 6.20 -9.11
C VAL A 181 12.30 7.33 -8.33
N THR A 182 11.75 7.66 -7.17
CA THR A 182 12.36 8.62 -6.23
C THR A 182 12.39 7.99 -4.86
N VAL A 183 13.58 7.89 -4.29
CA VAL A 183 13.78 7.53 -2.88
C VAL A 183 14.48 8.73 -2.24
N THR A 184 13.87 9.32 -1.22
CA THR A 184 14.40 10.51 -0.56
C THR A 184 14.38 10.28 0.93
N ASP A 185 15.55 10.12 1.52
CA ASP A 185 15.68 9.81 2.93
C ASP A 185 16.58 10.83 3.65
N HIS A 186 16.21 11.27 4.86
CA HIS A 186 17.12 12.13 5.63
C HIS A 186 18.23 11.29 6.29
N SER A 187 17.91 10.08 6.77
CA SER A 187 18.87 9.14 7.33
C SER A 187 18.52 7.68 6.99
N VAL A 188 19.48 6.91 6.47
CA VAL A 188 19.30 5.48 6.17
C VAL A 188 20.36 4.62 6.84
N VAL A 189 19.91 3.62 7.60
CA VAL A 189 20.72 2.48 8.08
C VAL A 189 20.18 1.21 7.43
N GLY A 190 20.72 0.83 6.27
CA GLY A 190 20.05 -0.16 5.45
C GLY A 190 20.56 -0.36 4.03
N LYS A 191 19.68 -0.90 3.17
CA LYS A 191 19.94 -1.04 1.74
C LYS A 191 18.79 -0.46 0.93
N VAL A 192 19.12 0.35 -0.06
CA VAL A 192 18.18 0.79 -1.09
C VAL A 192 18.60 0.11 -2.39
N ASN A 193 17.74 -0.74 -2.94
CA ASN A 193 18.00 -1.40 -4.22
C ASN A 193 16.92 -1.02 -5.24
N GLY A 194 17.35 -0.48 -6.38
CA GLY A 194 16.55 -0.37 -7.59
C GLY A 194 17.10 -1.36 -8.62
N THR A 195 16.27 -2.29 -9.08
CA THR A 195 16.65 -3.19 -10.18
C THR A 195 15.62 -3.06 -11.29
N ASP A 196 16.08 -2.66 -12.47
CA ASP A 196 15.28 -2.63 -13.67
C ASP A 196 15.98 -3.41 -14.79
N HIS A 197 15.20 -4.18 -15.55
CA HIS A 197 15.67 -4.80 -16.77
C HIS A 197 15.68 -3.83 -17.96
N SER A 198 14.76 -2.85 -17.99
CA SER A 198 14.64 -1.84 -19.04
C SER A 198 13.90 -0.59 -18.52
N MET A 199 14.65 0.46 -18.18
CA MET A 199 14.08 1.74 -17.72
C MET A 199 14.09 2.83 -18.80
N VAL A 200 12.94 3.50 -19.02
CA VAL A 200 12.84 4.80 -19.70
C VAL A 200 12.37 5.84 -18.69
N GLY A 201 13.31 6.54 -18.06
CA GLY A 201 12.96 7.35 -16.90
C GLY A 201 14.12 7.95 -16.12
N LYS A 202 13.83 8.38 -14.88
CA LYS A 202 14.85 8.83 -13.92
C LYS A 202 14.73 8.07 -12.61
N VAL A 203 15.86 7.62 -12.07
CA VAL A 203 16.00 7.20 -10.67
C VAL A 203 16.69 8.32 -9.92
N ASN A 204 16.04 8.87 -8.90
CA ASN A 204 16.64 9.83 -7.99
C ASN A 204 16.72 9.25 -6.59
N GLY A 205 17.92 9.14 -6.04
CA GLY A 205 18.18 8.90 -4.63
C GLY A 205 18.79 10.17 -4.02
N THR A 206 18.25 10.67 -2.92
CA THR A 206 18.87 11.78 -2.18
C THR A 206 18.88 11.44 -0.70
N ASP A 207 20.08 11.23 -0.17
CA ASP A 207 20.28 10.91 1.24
C ASP A 207 21.17 11.99 1.89
N HIS A 208 20.72 12.57 3.00
CA HIS A 208 21.55 13.52 3.76
C HIS A 208 22.61 12.80 4.60
N SER A 209 22.33 11.58 5.06
CA SER A 209 23.26 10.74 5.83
C SER A 209 22.93 9.25 5.62
N MET A 210 23.84 8.47 5.00
CA MET A 210 23.64 7.04 4.78
C MET A 210 24.74 6.17 5.41
N VAL A 211 24.32 5.14 6.15
CA VAL A 211 25.13 4.00 6.58
C VAL A 211 24.57 2.74 5.91
N GLY A 212 25.06 2.41 4.72
CA GLY A 212 24.44 1.38 3.89
C GLY A 212 25.00 1.26 2.49
N LYS A 213 24.27 0.56 1.61
CA LYS A 213 24.57 0.51 0.16
C LYS A 213 23.32 0.92 -0.63
N VAL A 214 23.50 1.82 -1.60
CA VAL A 214 22.54 2.03 -2.69
C VAL A 214 23.04 1.24 -3.90
N ASN A 215 22.20 0.36 -4.45
CA ASN A 215 22.47 -0.30 -5.72
C ASN A 215 21.35 0.06 -6.70
N VAL A 216 21.71 0.70 -7.81
CA VAL A 216 20.81 0.86 -8.95
C VAL A 216 21.42 0.08 -10.09
N THR A 217 20.73 -0.99 -10.52
CA THR A 217 21.12 -1.78 -11.68
C THR A 217 20.09 -1.55 -12.77
N ASP A 218 20.51 -0.89 -13.85
CA ASP A 218 19.79 -0.84 -15.12
C ASP A 218 20.54 -1.73 -16.11
N ASN A 219 19.92 -2.84 -16.51
CA ASN A 219 20.58 -3.82 -17.36
C ASN A 219 20.63 -3.40 -18.85
N TYR A 220 19.90 -2.36 -19.28
CA TYR A 220 19.92 -1.85 -20.65
C TYR A 220 19.49 -0.36 -20.73
N SER A 221 20.38 0.58 -20.37
CA SER A 221 20.17 1.99 -20.71
C SER A 221 20.28 2.20 -22.23
N ARG A 222 19.19 2.61 -22.88
CA ARG A 222 19.22 3.20 -24.24
C ARG A 222 18.64 4.60 -24.22
#